data_AF-A0A5N5FK52-F1
#
_entry.id   AF-A0A5N5FK52-F1
#
_cell.length_a   1.000
_cell.length_b   1.000
_cell.length_c   1.000
_cell.angle_alpha   90.00
_cell.angle_beta   90.00
_cell.angle_gamma   90.00
#
_symmetry.space_group_name_H-M   'P 1'
#
loop_
_entity.id
_entity.type
_entity.pdbx_description
1 polymer ?
#
loop_
_entity_poly.entity_id
_entity_poly.type
_entity_poly.pdbx_seq_one_letter_code
_entity_poly.pdbx_strand_id
1 'polypeptide(L)'
;MAPPVLPSPFMLKADTNNKYLRYQLDAESDLNEIVQFSEDNENSRFIKFTTEKPNNEDYADKNYVHIKCSYNGNYLRRVDQNRLLVLAAAADRNETKDNWACTLFKVEPVGPPDGNNLITRCRLRHLQSDLLTRPFIENRFELRLNQKTPDAGGVDIYSVSQVKC
;
A
#
# COMPACT_ATOMS: atom_id res chain seq x y z
N MET A 1 21.41 8.25 13.16
CA MET A 1 19.98 8.01 13.41
C MET A 1 19.55 6.83 12.56
N ALA A 2 18.74 5.93 13.10
CA ALA A 2 18.16 4.82 12.33
C ALA A 2 17.17 5.38 11.27
N PRO A 3 17.00 4.72 10.11
CA PRO A 3 16.02 5.14 9.12
C PRO A 3 14.58 5.08 9.69
N PRO A 4 13.67 5.98 9.27
CA PRO A 4 12.26 5.91 9.67
C PRO A 4 11.62 4.58 9.30
N VAL A 5 10.74 4.08 10.16
CA VAL A 5 10.11 2.76 9.99
C VAL A 5 8.61 2.91 9.74
N LEU A 6 8.07 2.16 8.78
CA LEU A 6 6.62 2.06 8.62
C LEU A 6 6.07 1.20 9.78
N PRO A 7 5.11 1.71 10.58
CA PRO A 7 4.53 0.90 11.65
C PRO A 7 3.87 -0.36 11.07
N SER A 8 3.82 -1.41 11.89
CA SER A 8 3.11 -2.66 11.56
C SER A 8 2.53 -3.23 12.86
N PRO A 9 1.21 -3.44 12.97
CA PRO A 9 0.16 -3.10 12.00
C PRO A 9 -0.04 -1.58 11.80
N PHE A 10 -0.59 -1.21 10.64
CA PHE A 10 -0.89 0.17 10.27
C PHE A 10 -2.21 0.32 9.50
N MET A 11 -2.67 1.56 9.42
CA MET A 11 -3.77 2.02 8.57
C MET A 11 -3.23 3.10 7.63
N LEU A 12 -3.70 3.08 6.38
CA LEU A 12 -3.34 4.05 5.36
C LEU A 12 -4.55 4.93 5.06
N LYS A 13 -4.39 6.25 5.05
CA LYS A 13 -5.47 7.21 4.77
C LYS A 13 -5.07 8.13 3.62
N ALA A 14 -5.94 8.28 2.63
CA ALA A 14 -5.70 9.20 1.52
C ALA A 14 -6.07 10.62 1.94
N ASP A 15 -5.14 11.55 1.78
CA ASP A 15 -5.38 12.97 2.09
C ASP A 15 -6.43 13.58 1.13
N THR A 16 -6.62 12.99 -0.06
CA THR A 16 -7.51 13.49 -1.11
C THR A 16 -9.00 13.35 -0.81
N ASN A 17 -9.42 12.29 -0.13
CA ASN A 17 -10.82 12.06 0.23
C ASN A 17 -11.04 11.82 1.72
N ASN A 18 -9.97 11.87 2.52
CA ASN A 18 -9.98 11.66 3.96
C ASN A 18 -10.60 10.29 4.36
N LYS A 19 -10.42 9.26 3.53
CA LYS A 19 -10.87 7.88 3.81
C LYS A 19 -9.69 6.94 4.01
N TYR A 20 -9.91 5.89 4.80
CA TYR A 20 -8.96 4.80 4.98
C TYR A 20 -9.01 3.83 3.79
N LEU A 21 -7.83 3.31 3.43
CA LEU A 21 -7.71 2.18 2.54
C LEU A 21 -8.35 0.97 3.21
N ARG A 22 -9.35 0.36 2.57
CA ARG A 22 -9.99 -0.87 3.04
C ARG A 22 -9.88 -1.98 2.01
N TYR A 23 -9.84 -3.20 2.50
CA TYR A 23 -10.23 -4.38 1.75
C TYR A 23 -11.74 -4.38 1.47
N GLN A 24 -12.12 -4.80 0.28
CA GLN A 24 -13.51 -4.97 -0.11
C GLN A 24 -13.67 -6.21 -0.99
N LEU A 25 -14.63 -7.05 -0.61
CA LEU A 25 -15.20 -8.06 -1.48
C LEU A 25 -16.09 -7.31 -2.48
N ASP A 26 -15.73 -7.32 -3.76
CA ASP A 26 -16.56 -6.77 -4.83
C ASP A 26 -17.38 -7.90 -5.47
N ALA A 27 -18.55 -8.16 -4.89
CA ALA A 27 -19.43 -9.25 -5.30
C ALA A 27 -20.00 -9.08 -6.73
N GLU A 28 -19.92 -7.87 -7.31
CA GLU A 28 -20.45 -7.58 -8.65
C GLU A 28 -19.42 -7.75 -9.77
N SER A 29 -18.11 -7.80 -9.46
CA SER A 29 -17.04 -7.75 -10.48
C SER A 29 -16.20 -9.02 -10.61
N ASP A 30 -16.57 -10.12 -9.95
CA ASP A 30 -15.78 -11.36 -9.78
C ASP A 30 -14.37 -11.14 -9.16
N LEU A 31 -13.97 -9.89 -8.91
CA LEU A 31 -12.68 -9.48 -8.36
C LEU A 31 -12.83 -9.28 -6.85
N ASN A 32 -12.85 -10.38 -6.10
CA ASN A 32 -13.16 -10.40 -4.67
C ASN A 32 -12.11 -9.79 -3.72
N GLU A 33 -11.19 -8.94 -4.17
CA GLU A 33 -9.98 -8.61 -3.39
C GLU A 33 -9.48 -7.17 -3.58
N ILE A 34 -10.40 -6.25 -3.94
CA ILE A 34 -10.07 -4.85 -4.20
C ILE A 34 -9.67 -4.15 -2.91
N VAL A 35 -8.69 -3.26 -3.03
CA VAL A 35 -8.38 -2.27 -1.99
C VAL A 35 -8.70 -0.86 -2.47
N GLN A 36 -9.49 -0.11 -1.70
CA GLN A 36 -9.95 1.23 -2.07
C GLN A 36 -10.07 2.17 -0.87
N PHE A 37 -9.87 3.46 -1.09
CA PHE A 37 -9.98 4.49 -0.05
C PHE A 37 -11.44 4.90 0.14
N SER A 38 -12.18 4.19 0.98
CA SER A 38 -13.62 4.41 1.16
C SER A 38 -14.15 4.18 2.58
N GLU A 39 -13.31 3.71 3.51
CA GLU A 39 -13.74 3.49 4.90
C GLU A 39 -13.60 4.77 5.74
N ASP A 40 -14.59 5.03 6.57
CA ASP A 40 -14.58 6.09 7.58
C ASP A 40 -14.26 5.55 8.97
N ASN A 41 -14.71 4.34 9.28
CA ASN A 41 -14.59 3.75 10.60
C ASN A 41 -13.15 3.26 10.85
N GLU A 42 -12.40 4.00 11.66
CA GLU A 42 -11.05 3.64 12.10
C GLU A 42 -10.95 2.32 12.88
N ASN A 43 -12.09 1.79 13.36
CA ASN A 43 -12.15 0.49 14.04
C ASN A 43 -12.47 -0.68 13.10
N SER A 44 -12.66 -0.40 11.80
CA SER A 44 -12.98 -1.42 10.80
C SER A 44 -11.88 -2.49 10.72
N ARG A 45 -12.26 -3.77 10.72
CA ARG A 45 -11.29 -4.87 10.53
C ARG A 45 -10.70 -4.90 9.12
N PHE A 46 -11.30 -4.18 8.16
CA PHE A 46 -10.91 -4.20 6.76
C PHE A 46 -9.82 -3.19 6.40
N ILE A 47 -9.46 -2.27 7.30
CA ILE A 47 -8.46 -1.21 7.03
C ILE A 47 -7.07 -1.49 7.61
N LYS A 48 -6.90 -2.66 8.24
CA LYS A 48 -5.66 -3.04 8.91
C LYS A 48 -4.75 -3.79 7.93
N PHE A 49 -3.52 -3.31 7.84
CA PHE A 49 -2.46 -3.92 7.04
C PHE A 49 -1.24 -4.15 7.92
N THR A 50 -0.46 -5.15 7.56
CA THR A 50 0.85 -5.43 8.16
C THR A 50 1.92 -5.39 7.09
N THR A 51 3.16 -5.19 7.52
CA THR A 51 4.33 -5.33 6.65
C THR A 51 5.17 -6.52 7.02
N GLU A 52 5.75 -7.16 6.00
CA GLU A 52 6.83 -8.12 6.16
C GLU A 52 8.08 -7.63 5.41
N LYS A 53 9.26 -7.92 5.95
CA LYS A 53 10.53 -7.57 5.30
C LYS A 53 10.72 -8.37 4.01
N PRO A 54 11.48 -7.84 3.03
CA PRO A 54 11.93 -8.60 1.88
C PRO A 54 12.76 -9.82 2.31
N ASN A 55 12.69 -10.88 1.52
CA ASN A 55 13.58 -12.05 1.61
C ASN A 55 14.96 -11.73 1.04
N ASN A 56 15.03 -10.92 -0.02
CA ASN A 56 16.28 -10.53 -0.64
C ASN A 56 16.92 -9.35 0.12
N GLU A 57 18.16 -9.56 0.58
CA GLU A 57 18.96 -8.56 1.29
C GLU A 57 19.18 -7.27 0.46
N ASP A 58 19.18 -7.36 -0.87
CA ASP A 58 19.26 -6.20 -1.76
C ASP A 58 18.17 -5.16 -1.51
N TYR A 59 17.04 -5.57 -0.93
CA TYR A 59 15.88 -4.72 -0.67
C TYR A 59 15.68 -4.42 0.82
N ALA A 60 16.25 -5.23 1.72
CA ALA A 60 16.00 -5.16 3.16
C ALA A 60 16.37 -3.79 3.77
N ASP A 61 17.47 -3.18 3.33
CA ASP A 61 17.95 -1.88 3.83
C ASP A 61 17.43 -0.68 3.02
N LYS A 62 16.52 -0.91 2.06
CA LYS A 62 16.06 0.12 1.11
C LYS A 62 14.59 0.51 1.29
N ASN A 63 14.03 0.26 2.48
CA ASN A 63 12.63 0.52 2.84
C ASN A 63 11.62 -0.17 1.92
N TYR A 64 11.99 -1.32 1.35
CA TYR A 64 11.02 -2.19 0.67
C TYR A 64 10.31 -3.05 1.70
N VAL A 65 9.01 -3.27 1.47
CA VAL A 65 8.16 -4.12 2.29
C VAL A 65 7.20 -4.89 1.41
N HIS A 66 6.78 -6.05 1.90
CA HIS A 66 5.54 -6.69 1.47
C HIS A 66 4.41 -6.12 2.31
N ILE A 67 3.32 -5.67 1.68
CA ILE A 67 2.14 -5.19 2.40
C ILE A 67 1.08 -6.28 2.36
N LYS A 68 0.58 -6.68 3.53
CA LYS A 68 -0.38 -7.77 3.71
C LYS A 68 -1.67 -7.24 4.31
N CYS A 69 -2.80 -7.59 3.72
CA CYS A 69 -4.11 -7.29 4.31
C CYS A 69 -4.33 -8.20 5.51
N SER A 70 -4.58 -7.61 6.69
CA SER A 70 -4.78 -8.39 7.92
C SER A 70 -6.10 -9.15 7.94
N TYR A 71 -7.06 -8.80 7.07
CA TYR A 71 -8.37 -9.46 7.01
C TYR A 71 -8.29 -10.83 6.32
N ASN A 72 -7.76 -10.89 5.09
CA ASN A 72 -7.70 -12.13 4.29
C ASN A 72 -6.33 -12.81 4.32
N GLY A 73 -5.30 -12.15 4.84
CA GLY A 73 -3.95 -12.69 4.91
C GLY A 73 -3.19 -12.67 3.58
N ASN A 74 -3.69 -11.97 2.56
CA ASN A 74 -3.05 -11.89 1.25
C ASN A 74 -2.22 -10.61 1.09
N TYR A 75 -1.16 -10.69 0.30
CA TYR A 75 -0.28 -9.58 -0.06
C TYR A 75 -0.83 -8.73 -1.20
N LEU A 76 -0.46 -7.46 -1.19
CA LEU A 76 -0.78 -6.53 -2.28
C LEU A 76 0.03 -6.87 -3.53
N ARG A 77 -0.65 -6.96 -4.67
CA ARG A 77 -0.05 -7.08 -6.01
C ARG A 77 -0.96 -6.45 -7.06
N ARG A 78 -0.45 -6.29 -8.28
CA ARG A 78 -1.31 -5.96 -9.43
C ARG A 78 -2.32 -7.07 -9.70
N VAL A 79 -3.44 -6.73 -10.34
CA VAL A 79 -4.43 -7.73 -10.77
C VAL A 79 -3.89 -8.64 -11.89
N ASP A 80 -3.21 -8.08 -12.88
CA ASP A 80 -2.52 -8.78 -13.97
C ASP A 80 -1.43 -7.91 -14.63
N GLN A 81 -0.79 -8.45 -15.67
CA GLN A 81 0.29 -7.79 -16.43
C GLN A 81 -0.12 -6.52 -17.20
N ASN A 82 -1.40 -6.38 -17.54
CA ASN A 82 -1.91 -5.30 -18.41
C ASN A 82 -2.58 -4.18 -17.60
N ARG A 83 -3.11 -4.50 -16.42
CA ARG A 83 -3.84 -3.55 -15.57
C ARG A 83 -2.97 -3.05 -14.43
N LEU A 84 -3.22 -1.78 -14.06
CA LEU A 84 -2.52 -1.09 -12.97
C LEU A 84 -3.27 -1.14 -11.63
N LEU A 85 -4.42 -1.83 -11.58
CA LEU A 85 -5.19 -2.04 -10.36
C LEU A 85 -4.42 -2.92 -9.37
N VAL A 86 -4.38 -2.51 -8.11
CA VAL A 86 -3.77 -3.25 -7.00
C VAL A 86 -4.86 -3.96 -6.19
N LEU A 87 -4.63 -5.22 -5.85
CA LEU A 87 -5.51 -6.09 -5.08
C LEU A 87 -4.76 -6.70 -3.90
N ALA A 88 -5.48 -7.11 -2.85
CA ALA A 88 -4.95 -7.96 -1.78
C ALA A 88 -5.18 -9.45 -2.10
N ALA A 89 -4.42 -9.97 -3.06
CA ALA A 89 -4.75 -11.21 -3.78
C ALA A 89 -3.59 -12.20 -3.94
N ALA A 90 -2.40 -11.89 -3.41
CA ALA A 90 -1.27 -12.82 -3.45
C ALA A 90 -1.21 -13.64 -2.16
N ALA A 91 -1.29 -14.97 -2.26
CA ALA A 91 -1.09 -15.85 -1.10
C ALA A 91 0.37 -15.82 -0.61
N ASP A 92 1.32 -15.66 -1.53
CA ASP A 92 2.75 -15.70 -1.28
C ASP A 92 3.46 -14.42 -1.72
N ARG A 93 4.62 -14.17 -1.11
CA ARG A 93 5.52 -13.06 -1.45
C ARG A 93 6.21 -13.31 -2.79
N ASN A 94 6.35 -12.26 -3.61
CA ASN A 94 7.04 -12.31 -4.89
C ASN A 94 7.94 -11.06 -5.08
N GLU A 95 9.24 -11.28 -5.28
CA GLU A 95 10.25 -10.21 -5.38
C GLU A 95 10.87 -10.12 -6.78
N THR A 96 10.34 -10.87 -7.75
CA THR A 96 10.87 -10.91 -9.10
C THR A 96 10.52 -9.63 -9.86
N LYS A 97 11.55 -8.87 -10.24
CA LYS A 97 11.42 -7.58 -10.96
C LYS A 97 10.77 -7.66 -12.32
N ASP A 98 10.73 -8.83 -12.96
CA ASP A 98 10.08 -9.01 -14.27
C ASP A 98 8.68 -9.62 -14.15
N ASN A 99 8.22 -9.93 -12.93
CA ASN A 99 6.92 -10.55 -12.70
C ASN A 99 5.90 -9.50 -12.24
N TRP A 100 4.84 -9.30 -13.02
CA TRP A 100 3.76 -8.36 -12.69
C TRP A 100 3.10 -8.63 -11.34
N ALA A 101 3.16 -9.88 -10.85
CA ALA A 101 2.63 -10.30 -9.57
C ALA A 101 3.59 -10.01 -8.39
N CYS A 102 4.65 -9.24 -8.61
CA CYS A 102 5.52 -8.74 -7.54
C CYS A 102 4.69 -8.07 -6.43
N THR A 103 5.10 -8.31 -5.18
CA THR A 103 4.41 -7.84 -3.97
C THR A 103 5.22 -6.79 -3.21
N LEU A 104 6.39 -6.40 -3.72
CA LEU A 104 7.26 -5.44 -3.08
C LEU A 104 6.87 -3.99 -3.40
N PHE A 105 6.74 -3.21 -2.33
CA PHE A 105 6.57 -1.77 -2.39
C PHE A 105 7.69 -1.09 -1.62
N LYS A 106 8.30 -0.07 -2.22
CA LYS A 106 9.17 0.86 -1.52
C LYS A 106 8.32 1.89 -0.79
N VAL A 107 8.57 2.07 0.50
CA VAL A 107 7.99 3.14 1.30
C VAL A 107 8.88 4.37 1.18
N GLU A 108 8.34 5.45 0.62
CA GLU A 108 9.04 6.74 0.46
C GLU A 108 8.46 7.75 1.46
N PRO A 109 9.13 8.03 2.60
CA PRO A 109 8.61 8.96 3.60
C PRO A 109 8.38 10.36 3.04
N VAL A 110 7.34 11.04 3.52
CA VAL A 110 7.02 12.43 3.16
C VAL A 110 7.03 13.27 4.44
N GLY A 111 8.10 14.05 4.62
CA GLY A 111 8.31 14.84 5.83
C GLY A 111 9.04 14.07 6.94
N PRO A 112 9.22 14.69 8.12
CA PRO A 112 9.92 14.07 9.23
C PRO A 112 9.11 12.94 9.87
N PRO A 113 9.77 11.91 10.45
CA PRO A 113 9.09 10.92 11.27
C PRO A 113 8.54 11.54 12.57
N ASP A 114 7.73 10.77 13.29
CA ASP A 114 7.32 11.15 14.65
C ASP A 114 8.46 11.00 15.68
N GLY A 115 8.16 11.31 16.95
CA GLY A 115 9.11 11.17 18.05
C GLY A 115 9.60 9.74 18.32
N ASN A 116 8.93 8.73 17.78
CA ASN A 116 9.30 7.31 17.87
C ASN A 116 10.00 6.82 16.59
N ASN A 117 10.41 7.72 15.71
CA ASN A 117 11.02 7.43 14.41
C ASN A 117 10.11 6.63 13.47
N LEU A 118 8.78 6.77 13.61
CA LEU A 118 7.79 6.15 12.73
C LEU A 118 7.43 7.07 11.57
N ILE A 119 7.22 6.47 10.41
CA ILE A 119 6.71 7.14 9.22
C ILE A 119 5.25 7.53 9.47
N THR A 120 4.95 8.83 9.39
CA THR A 120 3.60 9.40 9.56
C THR A 120 2.92 9.72 8.25
N ARG A 121 3.70 9.96 7.18
CA ARG A 121 3.21 10.14 5.82
C ARG A 121 4.17 9.51 4.83
N CYS A 122 3.64 8.90 3.76
CA CYS A 122 4.48 8.24 2.77
C CYS A 122 3.85 8.25 1.37
N ARG A 123 4.68 7.89 0.40
CA ARG A 123 4.25 7.31 -0.88
C ARG A 123 4.64 5.84 -0.94
N LEU A 124 3.92 5.07 -1.74
CA LEU A 124 4.23 3.66 -2.00
C LEU A 124 4.56 3.48 -3.48
N ARG A 125 5.77 3.01 -3.77
CA ARG A 125 6.26 2.72 -5.12
C ARG A 125 6.35 1.21 -5.34
N HIS A 126 5.72 0.69 -6.37
CA HIS A 126 5.76 -0.73 -6.69
C HIS A 126 7.06 -1.11 -7.40
N LEU A 127 7.77 -2.13 -6.91
CA LEU A 127 9.11 -2.49 -7.38
C LEU A 127 9.13 -2.82 -8.88
N GLN A 128 8.26 -3.72 -9.34
CA GLN A 128 8.31 -4.22 -10.73
C GLN A 128 8.04 -3.13 -11.77
N SER A 129 7.05 -2.28 -11.51
CA SER A 129 6.63 -1.25 -12.47
C SER A 129 7.36 0.09 -12.30
N ASP A 130 8.00 0.30 -11.14
CA ASP A 130 8.59 1.58 -10.73
C ASP A 130 7.57 2.75 -10.63
N LEU A 131 6.27 2.42 -10.58
CA LEU A 131 5.17 3.36 -10.49
C LEU A 131 4.75 3.58 -9.04
N LEU A 132 4.42 4.83 -8.73
CA LEU A 132 3.77 5.22 -7.50
C LEU A 132 2.29 4.84 -7.53
N THR A 133 1.79 4.45 -6.36
CA THR A 133 0.37 4.23 -6.14
C THR A 133 -0.36 5.56 -6.00
N ARG A 134 -1.63 5.60 -6.43
CA ARG A 134 -2.58 6.68 -6.13
C ARG A 134 -3.99 6.12 -5.99
N PRO A 135 -4.90 6.80 -5.26
CA PRO A 135 -6.34 6.56 -5.40
C PRO A 135 -6.79 6.90 -6.82
N PHE A 136 -7.54 6.00 -7.46
CA PHE A 136 -8.15 6.26 -8.76
C PHE A 136 -9.45 7.05 -8.56
N ILE A 137 -9.30 8.38 -8.50
CA ILE A 137 -10.37 9.34 -8.20
C ILE A 137 -11.52 9.23 -9.21
N GLU A 138 -11.18 8.88 -10.45
CA GLU A 138 -12.12 8.75 -11.56
C GLU A 138 -12.99 7.47 -11.45
N ASN A 139 -12.67 6.53 -10.56
CA ASN A 139 -13.46 5.31 -10.35
C ASN A 139 -13.26 4.70 -8.94
N ARG A 140 -14.22 4.97 -8.04
CA ARG A 140 -14.37 4.38 -6.69
C ARG A 140 -13.15 4.50 -5.74
N PHE A 141 -12.14 5.31 -6.06
CA PHE A 141 -10.93 5.48 -5.25
C PHE A 141 -10.16 4.17 -5.01
N GLU A 142 -10.17 3.27 -5.99
CA GLU A 142 -9.37 2.05 -6.00
C GLU A 142 -7.87 2.38 -5.96
N LEU A 143 -7.07 1.61 -5.23
CA LEU A 143 -5.62 1.78 -5.24
C LEU A 143 -5.07 1.31 -6.60
N ARG A 144 -4.44 2.23 -7.34
CA ARG A 144 -3.83 1.92 -8.63
C ARG A 144 -2.41 2.44 -8.72
N LEU A 145 -1.61 1.80 -9.55
CA LEU A 145 -0.34 2.35 -10.02
C LEU A 145 -0.63 3.45 -11.04
N ASN A 146 0.19 4.50 -11.07
CA ASN A 146 -0.04 5.64 -11.97
C ASN A 146 1.20 6.07 -12.74
N GLN A 147 2.15 6.71 -12.06
CA GLN A 147 3.28 7.38 -12.69
C GLN A 147 4.55 7.20 -11.85
N LYS A 148 5.72 7.42 -12.47
CA LYS A 148 7.01 7.27 -11.81
C LYS A 148 7.34 8.43 -10.88
N THR A 149 6.98 9.64 -11.30
CA THR A 149 7.26 10.88 -10.56
C THR A 149 6.15 11.17 -9.56
N PRO A 150 6.46 11.81 -8.42
CA PRO A 150 5.43 12.26 -7.48
C PRO A 150 4.29 13.04 -8.14
N ASP A 151 3.07 12.78 -7.69
CA ASP A 151 1.91 13.54 -8.13
C ASP A 151 2.01 15.01 -7.67
N ALA A 152 1.82 15.94 -8.61
CA ALA A 152 1.95 17.38 -8.33
C ALA A 152 0.89 17.90 -7.33
N GLY A 153 -0.29 17.27 -7.30
CA GLY A 153 -1.34 17.56 -6.33
C GLY A 153 -1.19 16.80 -5.01
N GLY A 154 -0.17 15.93 -4.89
CA GLY A 154 0.05 15.10 -3.71
C GLY A 154 -0.97 13.97 -3.55
N VAL A 155 -1.66 13.59 -4.62
CA VAL A 155 -2.70 12.53 -4.61
C VAL A 155 -2.12 11.16 -4.23
N ASP A 156 -0.82 10.96 -4.42
CA ASP A 156 -0.05 9.76 -4.09
C ASP A 156 0.52 9.75 -2.66
N ILE A 157 0.19 10.76 -1.85
CA ILE A 157 0.62 10.86 -0.44
C ILE A 157 -0.48 10.29 0.46
N TYR A 158 -0.04 9.49 1.42
CA TYR A 158 -0.92 8.89 2.41
C TYR A 158 -0.47 9.22 3.81
N SER A 159 -1.43 9.51 4.67
CA SER A 159 -1.23 9.55 6.11
C SER A 159 -1.20 8.11 6.66
N VAL A 160 -0.26 7.84 7.55
CA VAL A 160 -0.03 6.54 8.18
C VAL A 160 -0.35 6.65 9.65
N SER A 161 -1.14 5.70 10.17
CA SER A 161 -1.44 5.61 11.59
C SER A 161 -1.15 4.20 12.09
N GLN A 162 -0.47 4.10 13.22
CA GLN A 162 -0.24 2.83 13.90
C GLN A 162 -1.55 2.34 14.52
N VAL A 163 -1.87 1.06 14.35
CA VAL A 163 -2.99 0.45 15.07
C VAL A 163 -2.52 0.18 16.50
N LYS A 164 -3.16 0.82 17.48
CA LYS A 164 -2.94 0.50 18.91
C LYS A 164 -3.73 -0.77 19.23
N CYS A 165 -3.03 -1.78 19.75
CA CYS A 165 -3.66 -2.98 20.31
C CYS A 165 -4.24 -2.69 21.69
#